data_AF-B9E265-F1
#
_entry.id   AF-B9E265-F1
#
_cell.length_a   1.000
_cell.length_b   1.000
_cell.length_c   1.000
_cell.angle_alpha   90.00
_cell.angle_beta   90.00
_cell.angle_gamma   90.00
#
_symmetry.space_group_name_H-M   'P 1'
#
loop_
_entity.id
_entity.type
_entity.pdbx_description
1 polymer ?
#
loop_
_entity_poly.entity_id
_entity_poly.type
_entity_poly.pdbx_seq_one_letter_code
_entity_poly.pdbx_strand_id
1 'polypeptide(L)'
;MLFHYFKNKKQLFLFLYDYCIELSMKEFYKQVNLDEKDFFVKLRQIQLIKLELLSKYPEILKFIEVANIEESNDVKNDLEIINKEAIESASRKVFEDIDVSKFRENVDVKKTINIVMWTFKGFNEKLMEDAKLSPSRQIDYKKAIEEINVYTKMLKNCFYK
;
A
#
# COMPACT_ATOMS: atom_id res chain seq x y z
N MET A 1 4.34 3.97 -35.00
CA MET A 1 5.54 3.65 -34.21
C MET A 1 5.22 3.01 -32.85
N LEU A 2 4.30 3.55 -32.05
CA LEU A 2 3.85 2.94 -30.78
C LEU A 2 3.29 1.50 -30.94
N PHE A 3 2.55 1.25 -32.02
CA PHE A 3 1.97 -0.05 -32.35
C PHE A 3 2.98 -1.15 -32.73
N HIS A 4 4.26 -0.80 -32.95
CA HIS A 4 5.31 -1.81 -33.13
C HIS A 4 5.76 -2.42 -31.80
N TYR A 5 5.54 -1.71 -30.68
CA TYR A 5 5.90 -2.15 -29.33
C TYR A 5 4.70 -2.69 -28.56
N PHE A 6 3.50 -2.15 -28.81
CA PHE A 6 2.27 -2.53 -28.10
C PHE A 6 1.16 -2.88 -29.08
N LYS A 7 0.56 -4.06 -28.93
CA LYS A 7 -0.51 -4.55 -29.82
C LYS A 7 -1.77 -3.68 -29.74
N ASN A 8 -2.05 -3.11 -28.56
CA ASN A 8 -3.21 -2.26 -28.33
C ASN A 8 -3.02 -1.35 -27.09
N LYS A 9 -3.98 -0.45 -26.87
CA LYS A 9 -4.00 0.48 -25.74
C LYS A 9 -3.97 -0.23 -24.38
N LYS A 10 -4.66 -1.38 -24.25
CA LYS A 10 -4.66 -2.19 -23.01
C LYS A 10 -3.25 -2.64 -22.65
N GLN A 11 -2.50 -3.19 -23.60
CA GLN A 11 -1.13 -3.66 -23.34
C GLN A 11 -0.18 -2.52 -22.95
N LEU A 12 -0.28 -1.37 -23.61
CA LEU A 12 0.48 -0.19 -23.22
C LEU A 12 0.14 0.24 -21.78
N PHE A 13 -1.15 0.29 -21.45
CA PHE A 13 -1.61 0.69 -20.12
C PHE A 13 -1.10 -0.25 -19.03
N LEU A 14 -1.27 -1.57 -19.21
CA LEU A 14 -0.80 -2.57 -18.24
C LEU A 14 0.72 -2.57 -18.10
N PHE A 15 1.46 -2.42 -19.20
CA PHE A 15 2.92 -2.28 -19.16
C PHE A 15 3.37 -1.06 -18.35
N LEU A 16 2.72 0.10 -18.56
CA LEU A 16 3.02 1.30 -17.79
C LEU A 16 2.66 1.12 -16.31
N TYR A 17 1.53 0.47 -16.02
CA TYR A 17 1.10 0.20 -14.65
C TYR A 17 2.10 -0.67 -13.90
N ASP A 18 2.47 -1.80 -14.50
CA ASP A 18 3.46 -2.72 -13.96
C ASP A 18 4.80 -2.02 -13.72
N TYR A 19 5.31 -1.27 -14.70
CA TYR A 19 6.53 -0.46 -14.55
C TYR A 19 6.45 0.53 -13.37
N CYS A 20 5.32 1.21 -13.20
CA CYS A 20 5.13 2.16 -12.10
C CYS A 20 5.12 1.45 -10.74
N ILE A 21 4.49 0.27 -10.64
CA ILE A 21 4.50 -0.56 -9.43
C ILE A 21 5.92 -1.05 -9.13
N GLU A 22 6.64 -1.58 -10.12
CA GLU A 22 8.02 -2.06 -9.96
C GLU A 22 8.96 -0.94 -9.48
N LEU A 23 8.87 0.25 -10.10
CA LEU A 23 9.66 1.40 -9.70
C LEU A 23 9.33 1.84 -8.27
N SER A 24 8.05 1.89 -7.92
CA SER A 24 7.60 2.24 -6.56
C SER A 24 8.13 1.24 -5.53
N MET A 25 8.07 -0.05 -5.83
CA MET A 25 8.59 -1.12 -4.98
C MET A 25 10.11 -1.06 -4.85
N LYS A 26 10.83 -0.78 -5.95
CA LYS A 26 12.29 -0.60 -5.94
C LYS A 26 12.70 0.55 -5.04
N GLU A 27 12.03 1.71 -5.13
CA GLU A 27 12.32 2.86 -4.28
C GLU A 27 11.93 2.59 -2.82
N PHE A 28 10.82 1.90 -2.59
CA PHE A 28 10.43 1.44 -1.25
C PHE A 28 11.52 0.57 -0.60
N TYR A 29 12.03 -0.43 -1.30
CA TYR A 29 13.05 -1.34 -0.76
C TYR A 29 14.42 -0.69 -0.53
N LYS A 30 14.71 0.46 -1.14
CA LYS A 30 15.91 1.24 -0.83
C LYS A 30 15.85 1.92 0.54
N GLN A 31 14.64 2.15 1.06
CA GLN A 31 14.42 2.92 2.29
C GLN A 31 13.98 2.05 3.47
N VAL A 32 13.31 0.93 3.19
CA VAL A 32 12.80 0.06 4.25
C VAL A 32 13.95 -0.63 4.99
N ASN A 33 13.99 -0.51 6.32
CA ASN A 33 14.85 -1.30 7.16
C ASN A 33 14.18 -2.64 7.45
N LEU A 34 14.65 -3.69 6.77
CA LEU A 34 14.16 -5.05 6.95
C LEU A 34 14.60 -5.67 8.29
N ASP A 35 15.69 -5.20 8.88
CA ASP A 35 16.25 -5.70 10.14
C ASP A 35 15.52 -5.19 11.40
N GLU A 36 14.71 -4.14 11.27
CA GLU A 36 13.76 -3.75 12.32
C GLU A 36 12.86 -4.95 12.64
N LYS A 37 12.47 -5.16 13.90
CA LYS A 37 11.61 -6.29 14.31
C LYS A 37 10.31 -5.86 14.94
N ASP A 38 10.19 -4.59 15.36
CA ASP A 38 8.97 -4.05 15.92
C ASP A 38 7.91 -3.85 14.82
N PHE A 39 6.79 -4.56 14.98
CA PHE A 39 5.69 -4.54 14.02
C PHE A 39 5.12 -3.13 13.80
N PHE A 40 4.89 -2.35 14.86
CA PHE A 40 4.33 -1.01 14.72
C PHE A 40 5.35 0.01 14.22
N VAL A 41 6.66 -0.19 14.48
CA VAL A 41 7.71 0.63 13.85
C VAL A 41 7.80 0.35 12.35
N LYS A 42 7.75 -0.93 11.94
CA LYS A 42 7.68 -1.29 10.50
C LYS A 42 6.47 -0.65 9.82
N LEU A 43 5.28 -0.69 10.44
CA LEU A 43 4.08 -0.03 9.90
C LEU A 43 4.27 1.48 9.72
N ARG A 44 4.84 2.16 10.72
CA ARG A 44 5.15 3.60 10.63
C ARG A 44 6.15 3.88 9.52
N GLN A 45 7.17 3.04 9.38
CA GLN A 45 8.17 3.17 8.32
C GLN A 45 7.53 3.06 6.94
N ILE A 46 6.66 2.08 6.72
CA ILE A 46 5.89 1.95 5.46
C ILE A 46 5.11 3.23 5.16
N GLN A 47 4.42 3.80 6.15
CA GLN A 47 3.64 5.04 5.95
C GLN A 47 4.53 6.22 5.56
N LEU A 48 5.68 6.39 6.23
CA LEU A 48 6.62 7.48 5.95
C LEU A 48 7.27 7.33 4.57
N ILE A 49 7.65 6.12 4.18
CA ILE A 49 8.19 5.86 2.84
C ILE A 49 7.13 6.15 1.78
N LYS A 50 5.88 5.70 1.98
CA LYS A 50 4.79 6.02 1.04
C LYS A 50 4.61 7.53 0.85
N LEU A 51 4.69 8.32 1.92
CA LEU A 51 4.67 9.78 1.82
C LEU A 51 5.81 10.36 1.01
N GLU A 52 7.02 9.87 1.24
CA GLU A 52 8.19 10.35 0.52
C GLU A 52 8.06 10.04 -0.98
N LEU A 53 7.59 8.84 -1.32
CA LEU A 53 7.34 8.46 -2.71
C LEU A 53 6.26 9.33 -3.37
N LEU A 54 5.21 9.72 -2.64
CA LEU A 54 4.20 10.67 -3.12
C LEU A 54 4.78 12.03 -3.44
N SER A 55 5.70 12.52 -2.62
CA SER A 55 6.38 13.79 -2.89
C SER A 55 7.42 13.69 -4.00
N LYS A 56 8.11 12.56 -4.11
CA LYS A 56 9.24 12.36 -5.03
C LYS A 56 8.80 11.98 -6.44
N TYR A 57 7.72 11.21 -6.56
CA TYR A 57 7.20 10.68 -7.82
C TYR A 57 5.69 10.95 -7.99
N PRO A 58 5.23 12.22 -7.93
CA PRO A 58 3.82 12.56 -7.90
C PRO A 58 3.04 12.04 -9.12
N GLU A 59 3.61 12.14 -10.33
CA GLU A 59 2.93 11.68 -11.55
C GLU A 59 2.80 10.15 -11.63
N ILE A 60 3.80 9.43 -11.11
CA ILE A 60 3.79 7.96 -11.09
C ILE A 60 2.72 7.46 -10.13
N LEU A 61 2.69 8.03 -8.91
CA LEU A 61 1.71 7.62 -7.92
C LEU A 61 0.29 8.07 -8.28
N LYS A 62 0.14 9.25 -8.91
CA LYS A 62 -1.13 9.68 -9.49
C LYS A 62 -1.63 8.74 -10.59
N PHE A 63 -0.73 8.28 -11.46
CA PHE A 63 -1.11 7.29 -12.47
C PHE A 63 -1.57 5.97 -11.84
N ILE A 64 -0.85 5.47 -10.82
CA ILE A 64 -1.23 4.26 -10.08
C ILE A 64 -2.61 4.45 -9.41
N GLU A 65 -2.84 5.61 -8.79
CA GLU A 65 -4.11 5.93 -8.13
C GLU A 65 -5.28 5.93 -9.12
N VAL A 66 -5.13 6.64 -10.25
CA VAL A 66 -6.16 6.69 -11.31
C VAL A 66 -6.41 5.29 -11.90
N ALA A 67 -5.36 4.49 -12.08
CA ALA A 67 -5.51 3.12 -12.54
C ALA A 67 -6.25 2.24 -11.52
N ASN A 68 -5.99 2.41 -10.21
CA ASN A 68 -6.66 1.64 -9.17
C ASN A 68 -8.16 1.93 -9.01
N ILE A 69 -8.62 3.08 -9.48
CA ILE A 69 -10.05 3.40 -9.54
C ILE A 69 -10.71 3.06 -10.87
N GLU A 70 -9.96 2.56 -11.86
CA GLU A 70 -10.50 2.17 -13.17
C GLU A 70 -11.39 0.93 -13.04
N GLU A 71 -12.60 1.02 -13.59
CA GLU A 71 -13.62 -0.03 -13.47
C GLU A 71 -13.93 -0.72 -14.80
N SER A 72 -13.26 -0.31 -15.89
CA SER A 72 -13.34 -1.01 -17.16
C SER A 72 -13.01 -2.50 -17.00
N ASN A 73 -13.95 -3.34 -17.44
CA ASN A 73 -13.81 -4.80 -17.49
C ASN A 73 -12.56 -5.22 -18.29
N ASP A 74 -12.04 -4.36 -19.16
CA ASP A 74 -10.86 -4.66 -19.96
C ASP A 74 -9.58 -4.78 -19.13
N VAL A 75 -9.46 -4.10 -17.99
CA VAL A 75 -8.20 -4.02 -17.22
C VAL A 75 -8.36 -4.32 -15.73
N LYS A 76 -9.56 -4.22 -15.18
CA LYS A 76 -9.80 -4.35 -13.73
C LYS A 76 -9.18 -5.60 -13.11
N ASN A 77 -9.46 -6.78 -13.69
CA ASN A 77 -8.94 -8.05 -13.15
C ASN A 77 -7.41 -8.12 -13.22
N ASP A 78 -6.80 -7.60 -14.29
CA ASP A 78 -5.34 -7.59 -14.44
C ASP A 78 -4.70 -6.70 -13.36
N LEU A 79 -5.27 -5.52 -13.10
CA LEU A 79 -4.81 -4.62 -12.05
C LEU A 79 -4.94 -5.22 -10.64
N GLU A 80 -6.07 -5.88 -10.36
CA GLU A 80 -6.30 -6.57 -9.07
C GLU A 80 -5.24 -7.66 -8.82
N ILE A 81 -4.86 -8.41 -9.84
CA ILE A 81 -3.81 -9.44 -9.75
C ILE A 81 -2.45 -8.79 -9.46
N ILE A 82 -2.03 -7.80 -10.26
CA ILE A 82 -0.75 -7.11 -10.09
C ILE A 82 -0.63 -6.54 -8.67
N ASN A 83 -1.69 -5.89 -8.19
CA ASN A 83 -1.72 -5.29 -6.86
C ASN A 83 -1.63 -6.33 -5.75
N LYS A 84 -2.40 -7.42 -5.87
CA LYS A 84 -2.40 -8.49 -4.88
C LYS A 84 -1.02 -9.11 -4.75
N GLU A 85 -0.37 -9.44 -5.86
CA GLU A 85 0.96 -10.04 -5.88
C GLU A 85 2.01 -9.12 -5.27
N ALA A 86 1.99 -7.83 -5.64
CA ALA A 86 2.90 -6.83 -5.08
C ALA A 86 2.72 -6.68 -3.56
N ILE A 87 1.47 -6.57 -3.08
CA ILE A 87 1.16 -6.40 -1.65
C ILE A 87 1.52 -7.65 -0.85
N GLU A 88 1.18 -8.84 -1.34
CA GLU A 88 1.48 -10.10 -0.64
C GLU A 88 2.99 -10.35 -0.54
N SER A 89 3.72 -10.10 -1.63
CA SER A 89 5.19 -10.19 -1.67
C SER A 89 5.84 -9.19 -0.70
N ALA A 90 5.37 -7.94 -0.71
CA ALA A 90 5.85 -6.90 0.19
C ALA A 90 5.59 -7.25 1.66
N SER A 91 4.36 -7.64 1.98
CA SER A 91 3.95 -7.98 3.33
C SER A 91 4.76 -9.15 3.87
N ARG A 92 4.96 -10.21 3.07
CA ARG A 92 5.78 -11.35 3.47
C ARG A 92 7.20 -10.94 3.84
N LYS A 93 7.86 -10.15 2.98
CA LYS A 93 9.25 -9.71 3.21
C LYS A 93 9.39 -8.75 4.39
N VAL A 94 8.49 -7.77 4.50
CA VAL A 94 8.60 -6.74 5.55
C VAL A 94 8.32 -7.33 6.92
N PHE A 95 7.37 -8.27 7.03
CA PHE A 95 6.87 -8.79 8.30
C PHE A 95 7.33 -10.22 8.65
N GLU A 96 8.41 -10.71 8.02
CA GLU A 96 8.91 -12.07 8.23
C GLU A 96 9.44 -12.32 9.66
N ASP A 97 10.17 -11.35 10.23
CA ASP A 97 10.86 -11.48 11.52
C ASP A 97 10.37 -10.42 12.51
N ILE A 98 9.15 -10.63 13.03
CA ILE A 98 8.53 -9.74 14.02
C ILE A 98 8.93 -10.19 15.44
N ASP A 99 9.36 -9.24 16.26
CA ASP A 99 9.55 -9.44 17.70
C ASP A 99 8.21 -9.57 18.42
N VAL A 100 7.83 -10.82 18.68
CA VAL A 100 6.59 -11.18 19.34
C VAL A 100 6.58 -10.82 20.84
N SER A 101 7.74 -10.55 21.46
CA SER A 101 7.84 -10.31 22.91
C SER A 101 7.21 -8.98 23.37
N LYS A 102 7.06 -8.04 22.43
CA LYS A 102 6.45 -6.71 22.63
C LYS A 102 4.92 -6.75 22.71
N PHE A 103 4.30 -7.82 22.20
CA PHE A 103 2.86 -8.01 22.30
C PHE A 103 2.48 -8.44 23.72
N ARG A 104 1.24 -8.14 24.11
CA ARG A 104 0.68 -8.57 25.40
C ARG A 104 0.67 -10.09 25.52
N GLU A 105 0.78 -10.60 26.74
CA GLU A 105 0.90 -12.05 26.99
C GLU A 105 -0.38 -12.83 26.66
N ASN A 106 -1.54 -12.17 26.67
CA ASN A 106 -2.85 -12.79 26.49
C ASN A 106 -3.44 -12.61 25.08
N VAL A 107 -2.63 -12.24 24.08
CA VAL A 107 -3.10 -12.08 22.70
C VAL A 107 -2.51 -13.13 21.77
N ASP A 108 -3.32 -13.59 20.81
CA ASP A 108 -2.83 -14.33 19.66
C ASP A 108 -2.16 -13.35 18.69
N VAL A 109 -0.83 -13.39 18.62
CA VAL A 109 -0.03 -12.44 17.83
C VAL A 109 -0.40 -12.50 16.34
N LYS A 110 -0.65 -13.69 15.80
CA LYS A 110 -1.00 -13.85 14.39
C LYS A 110 -2.36 -13.23 14.09
N LYS A 111 -3.36 -13.47 14.94
CA LYS A 111 -4.68 -12.83 14.81
C LYS A 111 -4.60 -11.31 15.02
N THR A 112 -3.75 -10.86 15.92
CA THR A 112 -3.49 -9.43 16.15
C THR A 112 -2.95 -8.75 14.90
N ILE A 113 -1.92 -9.34 14.27
CA ILE A 113 -1.38 -8.84 13.01
C ILE A 113 -2.47 -8.81 11.93
N ASN A 114 -3.29 -9.86 11.82
CA ASN A 114 -4.41 -9.88 10.87
C ASN A 114 -5.40 -8.73 11.12
N ILE A 115 -5.80 -8.48 12.37
CA ILE A 115 -6.69 -7.36 12.72
C ILE A 115 -6.12 -6.03 12.26
N VAL A 116 -4.83 -5.80 12.51
CA VAL A 116 -4.16 -4.56 12.10
C VAL A 116 -4.11 -4.47 10.56
N MET A 117 -3.71 -5.55 9.88
CA MET A 117 -3.64 -5.57 8.42
C MET A 117 -5.01 -5.39 7.75
N TRP A 118 -6.08 -5.97 8.30
CA TRP A 118 -7.44 -5.78 7.80
C TRP A 118 -7.94 -4.36 8.04
N THR A 119 -7.60 -3.77 9.19
CA THR A 119 -7.93 -2.35 9.47
C THR A 119 -7.28 -1.44 8.43
N PHE A 120 -5.99 -1.66 8.14
CA PHE A 120 -5.27 -0.89 7.12
C PHE A 120 -5.81 -1.13 5.72
N LYS A 121 -6.17 -2.38 5.38
CA LYS A 121 -6.78 -2.69 4.09
C LYS A 121 -8.12 -1.97 3.92
N GLY A 122 -9.04 -2.11 4.88
CA GLY A 122 -10.34 -1.44 4.85
C GLY A 122 -10.22 0.09 4.86
N PHE A 123 -9.23 0.63 5.58
CA PHE A 123 -8.92 2.05 5.52
C PHE A 123 -8.50 2.51 4.12
N ASN A 124 -7.61 1.78 3.44
CA ASN A 124 -7.21 2.12 2.07
C ASN A 124 -8.37 1.97 1.08
N GLU A 125 -9.23 0.97 1.24
CA GLU A 125 -10.43 0.78 0.41
C GLU A 125 -11.37 1.99 0.56
N LYS A 126 -11.63 2.43 1.80
CA LYS A 126 -12.41 3.64 2.08
C LYS A 126 -11.79 4.88 1.44
N LEU A 127 -10.48 5.09 1.56
CA LEU A 127 -9.79 6.23 0.93
C LEU A 127 -9.98 6.23 -0.59
N MET A 128 -9.90 5.05 -1.21
CA MET A 128 -10.07 4.90 -2.65
C MET A 128 -11.51 5.23 -3.08
N GLU A 129 -12.50 4.77 -2.31
CA GLU A 129 -13.90 5.10 -2.53
C GLU A 129 -14.19 6.61 -2.36
N ASP A 130 -13.67 7.22 -1.29
CA ASP A 130 -13.77 8.65 -1.05
C ASP A 130 -13.11 9.47 -2.18
N ALA A 131 -11.96 9.03 -2.69
CA ALA A 131 -11.28 9.65 -3.81
C ALA A 131 -12.11 9.55 -5.10
N LYS A 132 -12.75 8.41 -5.39
CA LYS A 132 -13.66 8.25 -6.54
C LYS A 132 -14.80 9.28 -6.52
N LEU A 133 -15.34 9.56 -5.33
CA LEU A 133 -16.47 10.48 -5.14
C LEU A 133 -16.04 11.96 -5.08
N SER A 134 -14.75 12.23 -4.89
CA SER A 134 -14.18 13.58 -4.81
C SER A 134 -14.10 14.26 -6.19
N PRO A 135 -14.38 15.58 -6.31
CA PRO A 135 -14.20 16.32 -7.55
C PRO A 135 -12.78 16.26 -8.11
N SER A 136 -11.78 16.14 -7.22
CA SER A 136 -10.36 16.07 -7.59
C SER A 136 -9.90 14.68 -8.05
N ARG A 137 -10.72 13.64 -7.81
CA ARG A 137 -10.37 12.22 -7.98
C ARG A 137 -9.01 11.84 -7.40
N GLN A 138 -8.69 12.42 -6.24
CA GLN A 138 -7.42 12.27 -5.55
C GLN A 138 -7.62 12.04 -4.06
N ILE A 139 -6.73 11.27 -3.46
CA ILE A 139 -6.64 11.04 -2.03
C ILE A 139 -5.97 12.25 -1.37
N ASP A 140 -6.61 12.77 -0.31
CA ASP A 140 -5.94 13.69 0.62
C ASP A 140 -5.01 12.91 1.54
N TYR A 141 -3.77 12.72 1.10
CA TYR A 141 -2.79 11.94 1.84
C TYR A 141 -2.45 12.53 3.20
N LYS A 142 -2.50 13.86 3.37
CA LYS A 142 -2.23 14.49 4.66
C LYS A 142 -3.29 14.06 5.67
N LYS A 143 -4.56 14.21 5.31
CA LYS A 143 -5.69 13.80 6.16
C LYS A 143 -5.68 12.29 6.40
N ALA A 144 -5.44 11.49 5.36
CA ALA A 144 -5.35 10.04 5.46
C ALA A 144 -4.31 9.58 6.49
N ILE A 145 -3.17 10.26 6.56
CA ILE A 145 -2.10 9.90 7.48
C ILE A 145 -2.39 10.33 8.91
N GLU A 146 -2.99 11.49 9.10
CA GLU A 146 -3.49 11.88 10.42
C GLU A 146 -4.48 10.85 10.96
N GLU A 147 -5.42 10.37 10.13
CA GLU A 147 -6.43 9.39 10.51
C GLU A 147 -5.83 7.99 10.77
N ILE A 148 -4.99 7.44 9.88
CA ILE A 148 -4.38 6.11 10.09
C ILE A 148 -3.43 6.08 11.30
N ASN A 149 -2.80 7.20 11.64
CA ASN A 149 -1.97 7.30 12.84
C ASN A 149 -2.79 7.13 14.12
N VAL A 150 -4.04 7.61 14.14
CA VAL A 150 -4.96 7.40 15.28
C VAL A 150 -5.26 5.91 15.41
N TYR A 151 -5.66 5.24 14.33
CA TYR A 151 -5.88 3.79 14.32
C TYR A 151 -4.64 3.02 14.75
N THR A 152 -3.47 3.37 14.21
CA THR A 152 -2.19 2.73 14.55
C THR A 152 -1.89 2.85 16.04
N LYS A 153 -2.08 4.04 16.63
CA LYS A 153 -1.87 4.28 18.05
C LYS A 153 -2.87 3.50 18.92
N MET A 154 -4.14 3.49 18.54
CA MET A 154 -5.17 2.72 19.25
C MET A 154 -4.84 1.22 19.25
N LEU A 155 -4.54 0.65 18.08
CA LEU A 155 -4.19 -0.76 17.94
C LEU A 155 -2.91 -1.10 18.71
N LYS A 156 -1.89 -0.24 18.67
CA LYS A 156 -0.68 -0.41 19.47
C LYS A 156 -1.02 -0.46 20.96
N ASN A 157 -1.82 0.49 21.46
CA ASN A 157 -2.24 0.51 22.86
C ASN A 157 -3.05 -0.74 23.25
N CYS A 158 -3.84 -1.31 22.35
CA CYS A 158 -4.63 -2.52 22.61
C CYS A 158 -3.76 -3.78 22.70
N PHE A 159 -2.71 -3.87 21.89
CA PHE A 159 -2.01 -5.14 21.65
C PHE A 159 -0.55 -5.20 22.12
N TYR A 160 0.12 -4.06 22.32
CA TYR A 160 1.45 -4.00 22.93
C TYR A 160 1.37 -3.86 24.45
N LYS A 161 2.45 -4.30 25.11
CA LYS A 161 2.69 -4.09 26.55
C LYS A 161 2.89 -2.60 26.86
#